data_AF-A0A7Y9KIY4-F1
#
_entry.id   AF-A0A7Y9KIY4-F1
#
_cell.length_a   1.000
_cell.length_b   1.000
_cell.length_c   1.000
_cell.angle_alpha   90.00
_cell.angle_beta   90.00
_cell.angle_gamma   90.00
#
_symmetry.space_group_name_H-M   'P 1'
#
loop_
_entity.id
_entity.type
_entity.pdbx_description
1 polymer ?
#
loop_
_entity_poly.entity_id
_entity_poly.type
_entity_poly.pdbx_seq_one_letter_code
_entity_poly.pdbx_strand_id
1 'polypeptide(L)'
;MRPAVSALCLPLAALLAASLAGCGGSGEPESARPSPSAPTARPTPPLLNGVRPGAEKKSQMDGTWTAGSGSRRVALFLYRGAAALNSPGFCTGTVDAKGRIKLSCANGSRERLDGRAALRSGKLVVTWTGGPEDVLHRRAG
;
A
#
# COMPACT_ATOMS: atom_id res chain seq x y z
N MET A 1 31.29 -20.38 2.52
CA MET A 1 30.76 -21.70 2.91
C MET A 1 29.28 -21.71 2.53
N ARG A 2 28.87 -22.57 1.58
CA ARG A 2 27.48 -22.67 1.07
C ARG A 2 26.84 -23.91 1.71
N PRO A 3 25.66 -23.82 2.35
CA PRO A 3 24.90 -25.01 2.67
C PRO A 3 24.01 -25.44 1.51
N ALA A 4 23.90 -26.75 1.39
CA ALA A 4 23.39 -27.51 0.26
C ALA A 4 21.86 -27.52 0.13
N VAL A 5 21.44 -27.84 -1.08
CA VAL A 5 20.08 -28.09 -1.55
C VAL A 5 19.48 -29.29 -0.82
N SER A 6 18.21 -29.19 -0.42
CA SER A 6 17.38 -30.35 -0.07
C SER A 6 16.02 -30.17 -0.70
N ALA A 7 15.83 -30.86 -1.84
CA ALA A 7 14.55 -31.04 -2.50
C ALA A 7 13.85 -32.24 -1.85
N LEU A 8 12.72 -32.01 -1.18
CA LEU A 8 11.84 -33.07 -0.70
C LEU A 8 10.63 -33.15 -1.63
N CYS A 9 10.58 -34.25 -2.35
CA CYS A 9 9.53 -34.69 -3.25
C CYS A 9 8.35 -35.20 -2.39
N LEU A 10 7.14 -34.70 -2.62
CA LEU A 10 5.90 -35.20 -2.00
C LEU A 10 4.91 -35.64 -3.10
N PRO A 11 4.21 -36.77 -2.93
CA PRO A 11 3.54 -37.49 -4.01
C PRO A 11 2.13 -36.96 -4.36
N LEU A 12 1.76 -37.15 -5.63
CA LEU A 12 0.41 -37.08 -6.18
C LEU A 12 -0.54 -38.02 -5.45
N ALA A 13 -1.75 -37.54 -5.13
CA ALA A 13 -2.93 -38.40 -4.92
C ALA A 13 -4.15 -37.75 -5.60
N ALA A 14 -4.58 -38.39 -6.69
CA ALA A 14 -5.83 -38.09 -7.38
C ALA A 14 -6.99 -38.78 -6.66
N LEU A 15 -8.09 -38.06 -6.45
CA LEU A 15 -9.36 -38.63 -6.03
C LEU A 15 -10.44 -38.23 -7.04
N LEU A 16 -10.71 -39.15 -7.96
CA LEU A 16 -11.91 -39.18 -8.78
C LEU A 16 -13.04 -39.80 -7.95
N ALA A 17 -14.14 -39.07 -7.78
CA ALA A 17 -15.41 -39.65 -7.35
C ALA A 17 -16.49 -39.20 -8.34
N ALA A 18 -16.83 -40.10 -9.26
CA ALA A 18 -18.01 -40.03 -10.09
C ALA A 18 -19.21 -40.55 -9.30
N SER A 19 -20.30 -39.80 -9.25
CA SER A 19 -21.63 -40.35 -8.93
C SER A 19 -22.60 -39.88 -10.01
N LEU A 20 -23.06 -40.85 -10.81
CA LEU A 20 -24.18 -40.75 -11.73
C LEU A 20 -25.39 -41.37 -11.03
N ALA A 21 -26.45 -40.60 -10.81
CA ALA A 21 -27.85 -41.03 -10.88
C ALA A 21 -28.76 -39.95 -10.25
N GLY A 22 -29.69 -39.42 -11.05
CA GLY A 22 -30.73 -38.51 -10.58
C GLY A 22 -31.62 -38.07 -11.74
N CYS A 23 -32.62 -38.89 -12.04
CA CYS A 23 -33.58 -38.74 -13.13
C CYS A 23 -34.74 -37.81 -12.73
N GLY A 24 -35.23 -37.02 -13.70
CA GLY A 24 -36.64 -36.64 -13.80
C GLY A 24 -36.99 -35.20 -13.44
N GLY A 25 -37.49 -34.43 -14.41
CA GLY A 25 -38.15 -33.15 -14.17
C GLY A 25 -38.15 -32.24 -15.40
N SER A 26 -39.05 -32.50 -16.33
CA SER A 26 -39.31 -31.67 -17.50
C SER A 26 -39.75 -30.26 -17.09
N GLY A 27 -39.01 -29.25 -17.53
CA GLY A 27 -39.37 -27.83 -17.43
C GLY A 27 -38.48 -27.00 -18.34
N GLU A 28 -39.00 -26.61 -19.49
CA GLU A 28 -38.36 -25.66 -20.42
C GLU A 28 -38.27 -24.24 -19.80
N PRO A 29 -37.42 -23.36 -20.37
CA PRO A 29 -36.58 -22.48 -19.57
C PRO A 29 -37.16 -21.07 -19.51
N GLU A 30 -37.55 -20.63 -18.31
CA GLU A 30 -37.50 -19.20 -18.05
C GLU A 30 -36.03 -18.85 -17.86
N SER A 31 -35.47 -18.15 -18.86
CA SER A 31 -34.10 -17.64 -18.86
C SER A 31 -33.95 -16.62 -17.73
N ALA A 32 -33.83 -17.11 -16.50
CA ALA A 32 -33.54 -16.35 -15.31
C ALA A 32 -32.09 -15.87 -15.46
N ARG A 33 -31.95 -14.68 -16.04
CA ARG A 33 -30.70 -13.95 -16.08
C ARG A 33 -30.11 -13.97 -14.67
N PRO A 34 -28.88 -14.48 -14.44
CA PRO A 34 -28.30 -14.48 -13.12
C PRO A 34 -28.30 -13.04 -12.62
N SER A 35 -29.01 -12.79 -11.52
CA SER A 35 -28.96 -11.49 -10.87
C SER A 35 -27.50 -11.23 -10.51
N PRO A 36 -26.96 -10.04 -10.83
CA PRO A 36 -25.60 -9.72 -10.45
C PRO A 36 -25.51 -9.83 -8.92
N SER A 37 -24.69 -10.76 -8.45
CA SER A 37 -24.41 -10.90 -7.02
C SER A 37 -24.02 -9.53 -6.47
N ALA A 38 -24.68 -9.13 -5.38
CA ALA A 38 -24.38 -7.86 -4.74
C ALA A 38 -22.87 -7.76 -4.46
N PRO A 39 -22.22 -6.61 -4.73
CA PRO A 39 -20.79 -6.48 -4.52
C PRO A 39 -20.48 -6.68 -3.03
N THR A 40 -19.71 -7.73 -2.72
CA THR A 40 -19.21 -7.96 -1.37
C THR A 40 -18.34 -6.77 -0.95
N ALA A 41 -18.70 -6.13 0.16
CA ALA A 41 -17.92 -5.01 0.70
C ALA A 41 -16.48 -5.45 0.98
N ARG A 42 -15.50 -4.67 0.50
CA ARG A 42 -14.08 -4.95 0.75
C ARG A 42 -13.77 -4.67 2.23
N PRO A 43 -12.93 -5.49 2.90
CA PRO A 43 -12.46 -5.19 4.25
C PRO A 43 -11.78 -3.82 4.34
N THR A 44 -12.15 -3.03 5.34
CA THR A 44 -11.52 -1.75 5.64
C THR A 44 -10.17 -1.98 6.34
N PRO A 45 -9.08 -1.30 5.92
CA PRO A 45 -7.78 -1.43 6.59
C PRO A 45 -7.81 -0.99 8.06
N PRO A 46 -7.00 -1.60 8.95
CA PRO A 46 -6.96 -1.26 10.36
C PRO A 46 -6.45 0.16 10.59
N LEU A 47 -6.88 0.77 11.70
CA LEU A 47 -6.36 2.05 12.18
C LEU A 47 -5.15 1.79 13.07
N LEU A 48 -4.00 2.33 12.70
CA LEU A 48 -2.73 2.24 13.41
C LEU A 48 -2.25 3.66 13.70
N ASN A 49 -2.20 4.05 14.97
CA ASN A 49 -1.77 5.39 15.41
C ASN A 49 -2.51 6.53 14.66
N GLY A 50 -3.83 6.39 14.47
CA GLY A 50 -4.64 7.40 13.77
C GLY A 50 -4.53 7.39 12.24
N VAL A 51 -3.76 6.47 11.66
CA VAL A 51 -3.58 6.32 10.21
C VAL A 51 -4.11 4.97 9.74
N ARG A 52 -4.67 4.88 8.53
CA ARG A 52 -5.09 3.60 7.92
C ARG A 52 -4.21 3.26 6.72
N PRO A 53 -3.04 2.62 6.90
CA PRO A 53 -2.25 2.14 5.78
C PRO A 53 -3.07 1.22 4.89
N GLY A 54 -3.09 1.47 3.59
CA GLY A 54 -3.90 0.72 2.63
C GLY A 54 -5.27 1.33 2.32
N ALA A 55 -5.66 2.44 2.98
CA ALA A 55 -6.90 3.15 2.71
C ALA A 55 -6.94 3.73 1.28
N GLU A 56 -5.78 4.08 0.73
CA GLU A 56 -5.66 4.50 -0.66
C GLU A 56 -5.27 3.35 -1.59
N LYS A 57 -5.52 3.56 -2.88
CA LYS A 57 -5.01 2.69 -3.95
C LYS A 57 -3.48 2.82 -4.04
N LYS A 58 -2.84 1.80 -4.59
CA LYS A 58 -1.40 1.84 -4.89
C LYS A 58 -1.10 3.01 -5.82
N SER A 59 -0.04 3.75 -5.54
CA SER A 59 0.40 4.89 -6.33
C SER A 59 1.86 4.76 -6.74
N GLN A 60 2.30 5.50 -7.76
CA GLN A 60 3.72 5.60 -8.12
C GLN A 60 4.54 6.34 -7.04
N MET A 61 3.89 7.06 -6.13
CA MET A 61 4.56 7.72 -5.01
C MET A 61 4.90 6.74 -3.88
N ASP A 62 4.26 5.56 -3.83
CA ASP A 62 4.50 4.58 -2.77
C ASP A 62 5.97 4.14 -2.75
N GLY A 63 6.55 4.04 -1.56
CA GLY A 63 7.92 3.60 -1.32
C GLY A 63 8.70 4.50 -0.37
N THR A 64 10.00 4.23 -0.26
CA THR A 64 10.94 5.02 0.55
C THR A 64 11.70 5.99 -0.33
N TRP A 65 11.73 7.25 0.09
CA TRP A 65 12.34 8.38 -0.59
C TRP A 65 13.33 9.06 0.34
N THR A 66 14.51 9.39 -0.17
CA THR A 66 15.59 9.94 0.64
C THR A 66 16.36 11.03 -0.09
N ALA A 67 16.88 11.98 0.67
CA ALA A 67 17.88 12.94 0.22
C ALA A 67 18.89 13.21 1.34
N GLY A 68 20.07 13.70 0.96
CA GLY A 68 21.13 14.04 1.89
C GLY A 68 21.71 12.84 2.66
N SER A 69 22.60 13.16 3.59
CA SER A 69 23.30 12.22 4.47
C SER A 69 23.56 12.86 5.84
N GLY A 70 23.93 12.04 6.83
CA GLY A 70 24.23 12.50 8.18
C GLY A 70 23.10 13.34 8.78
N SER A 71 23.45 14.49 9.35
CA SER A 71 22.51 15.42 10.00
C SER A 71 21.54 16.11 9.05
N ARG A 72 21.80 16.10 7.73
CA ARG A 72 20.91 16.72 6.72
C ARG A 72 20.00 15.72 6.02
N ARG A 73 19.97 14.48 6.51
CA ARG A 73 19.20 13.41 5.89
C ARG A 73 17.70 13.71 6.00
N VAL A 74 17.00 13.52 4.89
CA VAL A 74 15.54 13.44 4.84
C VAL A 74 15.17 12.04 4.40
N ALA A 75 14.24 11.40 5.10
CA ALA A 75 13.78 10.05 4.79
C ALA A 75 12.26 9.98 4.96
N LEU A 76 11.54 9.89 3.84
CA LEU A 76 10.08 9.87 3.79
C LEU A 76 9.62 8.52 3.23
N PHE A 77 8.68 7.90 3.91
CA PHE A 77 7.99 6.69 3.47
C PHE A 77 6.53 7.03 3.15
N LEU A 78 6.07 6.63 1.97
CA LEU A 78 4.68 6.75 1.55
C LEU A 78 4.12 5.36 1.24
N TYR A 79 2.93 5.07 1.75
CA TYR A 79 2.24 3.82 1.46
C TYR A 79 0.74 3.99 1.58
N ARG A 80 0.06 4.05 0.42
CA ARG A 80 -1.38 3.82 0.31
C ARG A 80 -2.22 4.50 1.41
N GLY A 81 -2.07 5.81 1.59
CA GLY A 81 -2.82 6.55 2.62
C GLY A 81 -1.98 6.95 3.84
N ALA A 82 -0.84 6.29 4.05
CA ALA A 82 0.07 6.54 5.16
C ALA A 82 1.34 7.25 4.72
N ALA A 83 1.82 8.16 5.57
CA ALA A 83 3.09 8.85 5.41
C ALA A 83 3.88 8.80 6.72
N ALA A 84 5.19 8.57 6.62
CA ALA A 84 6.11 8.60 7.75
C ALA A 84 7.41 9.30 7.35
N LEU A 85 7.71 10.41 8.02
CA LEU A 85 9.01 11.07 7.96
C LEU A 85 9.87 10.51 9.09
N ASN A 86 10.98 9.85 8.75
CA ASN A 86 11.88 9.20 9.72
C ASN A 86 13.12 10.06 10.03
N SER A 87 13.33 11.16 9.31
CA SER A 87 14.44 12.11 9.48
C SER A 87 14.06 13.45 8.85
N PRO A 88 14.40 14.61 9.45
CA PRO A 88 15.26 14.80 10.64
C PRO A 88 14.58 14.50 11.99
N GLY A 89 13.26 14.37 12.02
CA GLY A 89 12.50 13.90 13.18
C GLY A 89 11.55 12.78 12.77
N PHE A 90 10.98 12.10 13.76
CA PHE A 90 9.94 11.11 13.52
C PHE A 90 8.57 11.79 13.48
N CYS A 91 7.94 11.77 12.31
CA CYS A 91 6.60 12.27 12.10
C CYS A 91 5.77 11.24 11.35
N THR A 92 4.51 11.08 11.74
CA THR A 92 3.57 10.13 11.11
C THR A 92 2.28 10.81 10.75
N GLY A 93 1.61 10.30 9.72
CA GLY A 93 0.29 10.77 9.34
C GLY A 93 -0.15 10.22 8.00
N THR A 94 -0.80 11.06 7.20
CA THR A 94 -1.50 10.62 6.00
C THR A 94 -0.91 11.23 4.73
N VAL A 95 -1.11 10.53 3.62
CA VAL A 95 -0.96 11.06 2.26
C VAL A 95 -2.19 10.66 1.46
N ASP A 96 -2.84 11.61 0.80
CA ASP A 96 -4.00 11.29 -0.05
C ASP A 96 -3.61 11.00 -1.51
N ALA A 97 -4.59 10.59 -2.31
CA ALA A 97 -4.40 10.32 -3.75
C ALA A 97 -3.89 11.53 -4.56
N LYS A 98 -4.04 12.77 -4.05
CA LYS A 98 -3.55 14.01 -4.68
C LYS A 98 -2.15 14.41 -4.17
N GLY A 99 -1.55 13.59 -3.32
CA GLY A 99 -0.24 13.80 -2.71
C GLY A 99 -0.25 14.79 -1.56
N ARG A 100 -1.42 15.19 -1.02
CA ARG A 100 -1.46 16.06 0.17
C ARG A 100 -1.03 15.25 1.38
N ILE A 101 -0.02 15.75 2.09
CA ILE A 101 0.57 15.14 3.27
C ILE A 101 0.12 15.92 4.50
N LYS A 102 -0.29 15.21 5.54
CA LYS A 102 -0.51 15.74 6.89
C LYS A 102 0.21 14.89 7.90
N LEU A 103 1.15 15.45 8.65
CA LEU A 103 1.97 14.76 9.64
C LEU A 103 1.78 15.37 11.03
N SER A 104 2.16 14.58 12.03
CA SER A 104 2.40 15.04 13.40
C SER A 104 3.77 14.52 13.84
N CYS A 105 4.59 15.40 14.42
CA CYS A 105 5.97 15.10 14.76
C CYS A 105 6.15 14.88 16.26
N ALA A 106 6.83 13.80 16.64
CA ALA A 106 7.08 13.47 18.04
C ALA A 106 7.99 14.49 18.74
N ASN A 107 8.86 15.17 17.99
CA ASN A 107 9.74 16.23 18.50
C ASN A 107 9.09 17.63 18.51
N GLY A 108 7.80 17.75 18.19
CA GLY A 108 7.10 19.02 18.14
C GLY A 108 7.46 19.95 16.97
N SER A 109 8.33 19.53 16.05
CA SER A 109 8.69 20.33 14.88
C SER A 109 7.47 20.64 14.01
N ARG A 110 7.44 21.85 13.43
CA ARG A 110 6.35 22.33 12.57
C ARG A 110 6.72 22.46 11.10
N GLU A 111 7.99 22.23 10.74
CA GLU A 111 8.51 22.50 9.39
C GLU A 111 7.91 21.61 8.30
N ARG A 112 7.46 20.40 8.68
CA ARG A 112 7.00 19.35 7.75
C ARG A 112 5.69 18.72 8.21
N LEU A 113 4.72 19.55 8.59
CA LEU A 113 3.40 19.07 9.01
C LEU A 113 2.43 18.97 7.85
N ASP A 114 2.29 20.03 7.06
CA ASP A 114 1.40 20.09 5.91
C ASP A 114 2.20 20.29 4.64
N GLY A 115 2.00 19.45 3.63
CA GLY A 115 2.76 19.53 2.39
C GLY A 115 2.08 18.87 1.21
N ARG A 116 2.69 19.00 0.04
CA ARG A 116 2.24 18.34 -1.19
C ARG A 116 3.39 17.62 -1.88
N ALA A 117 3.24 16.31 -2.02
CA ALA A 117 4.14 15.46 -2.77
C ALA A 117 3.71 15.37 -4.24
N ALA A 118 4.68 15.41 -5.14
CA ALA A 118 4.48 15.17 -6.55
C ALA A 118 5.70 14.49 -7.17
N LEU A 119 5.46 13.60 -8.13
CA LEU A 119 6.54 13.04 -8.94
C LEU A 119 6.95 14.04 -10.03
N ARG A 120 8.25 14.25 -10.16
CA ARG A 120 8.88 15.06 -11.21
C ARG A 120 10.12 14.33 -11.69
N SER A 121 10.09 13.84 -12.94
CA SER A 121 11.23 13.15 -13.57
C SER A 121 11.82 12.03 -12.69
N GLY A 122 10.96 11.20 -12.09
CA GLY A 122 11.37 10.09 -11.23
C GLY A 122 11.78 10.46 -9.79
N LYS A 123 11.79 11.75 -9.44
CA LYS A 123 12.02 12.26 -8.08
C LYS A 123 10.70 12.58 -7.39
N LEU A 124 10.67 12.47 -6.07
CA LEU A 124 9.56 12.93 -5.25
C LEU A 124 9.89 14.32 -4.74
N VAL A 125 9.17 15.33 -5.24
CA VAL A 125 9.26 16.71 -4.76
C VAL A 125 8.16 16.92 -3.74
N VAL A 126 8.51 17.34 -2.53
CA VAL A 126 7.56 17.65 -1.46
C VAL A 126 7.72 19.12 -1.09
N THR A 127 6.70 19.90 -1.38
CA THR A 127 6.64 21.31 -0.98
C THR A 127 5.86 21.41 0.32
N TRP A 128 6.52 21.82 1.41
CA TRP A 128 5.90 21.97 2.72
C TRP A 128 5.34 23.40 2.88
N THR A 129 4.17 23.52 3.50
CA THR A 129 3.55 24.83 3.76
C THR A 129 4.34 25.59 4.81
N GLY A 130 4.89 26.75 4.43
CA GLY A 130 5.73 27.56 5.31
C GLY A 130 7.06 26.90 5.70
N GLY A 131 7.43 25.82 5.00
CA GLY A 131 8.61 25.02 5.27
C GLY A 131 9.52 24.89 4.04
N PRO A 132 10.49 23.96 4.09
CA PRO A 132 11.39 23.72 2.97
C PRO A 132 10.69 23.04 1.79
N GLU A 133 11.38 22.99 0.66
CA GLU A 133 11.08 22.04 -0.40
C GLU A 133 12.10 20.89 -0.33
N ASP A 134 11.60 19.64 -0.31
CA ASP A 134 12.42 18.45 -0.33
C ASP A 134 12.38 17.80 -1.72
N VAL A 135 13.54 17.63 -2.34
CA VAL A 135 13.69 16.86 -3.59
C VAL A 135 14.33 15.52 -3.27
N LEU A 136 13.51 14.47 -3.27
CA LEU A 136 13.87 13.14 -2.78
C LEU A 136 14.04 12.14 -3.92
N HIS A 137 14.99 11.23 -3.74
CA HIS A 137 15.27 10.13 -4.66
C HIS A 137 14.72 8.84 -4.07
N ARG A 138 14.22 7.95 -4.93
CA ARG A 138 13.77 6.64 -4.50
C ARG A 138 14.96 5.89 -3.91
N ARG A 139 14.80 5.34 -2.71
CA ARG A 139 15.83 4.51 -2.09
C ARG A 139 16.00 3.24 -2.93
N ALA A 140 17.21 2.98 -3.40
CA ALA A 140 17.55 1.69 -3.99
C ALA A 140 17.40 0.60 -2.93
N GLY A 141 16.81 -0.54 -3.32
CA GLY A 141 16.67 -1.72 -2.47
C GLY A 141 18.01 -2.40 -2.20
#